data_AF-A0A6J1TVU8-F1
#
_entry.id   AF-A0A6J1TVU8-F1
#
_cell.length_a   1.000
_cell.length_b   1.000
_cell.length_c   1.000
_cell.angle_alpha   90.00
_cell.angle_beta   90.00
_cell.angle_gamma   90.00
#
_symmetry.space_group_name_H-M   'P 1'
#
loop_
_entity.id
_entity.type
_entity.pdbx_description
1 polymer ?
#
loop_
_entity_poly.entity_id
_entity_poly.type
_entity_poly.pdbx_seq_one_letter_code
_entity_poly.pdbx_strand_id
1 'polypeptide(L)'
;MWMLCVWWVLLGTLGAGSAQLSFQNVPFLEINYCNGPQFVLPCVVTNLEENNSVTMFVSWQFQGNPFFIYDGVSGNITKNNSFETAKFLNHSMLPYGIASLVISTKQADLGNYTCEVTEGNREGKTRFELRASSVPWFQPVERFSIISIIVLIVVLYWCQFITVVQKFDMTFEKKIGFTVTGLLISIFAVIGTILYAKGEYTTSVRTGIGLIVIPAVIVVPLLYFLFTTVFEKQPLFAVILLALKALGYVIAVAGFALCVTVCEPKHGSVLIAGLAIIGTVAAIGLIYIIIIIGSNLKDHQPPRKAVEESLNDAKGVMLE
;
A
#
# COMPACT_ATOMS: atom_id res chain seq x y z
N MET A 1 -41.35 -58.42 -45.67
CA MET A 1 -42.01 -57.10 -45.69
C MET A 1 -42.22 -56.51 -44.28
N TRP A 2 -41.41 -56.90 -43.27
CA TRP A 2 -41.52 -56.41 -41.87
C TRP A 2 -40.21 -55.77 -41.36
N MET A 3 -39.09 -55.90 -42.08
CA MET A 3 -37.79 -55.34 -41.69
C MET A 3 -37.57 -53.88 -42.13
N LEU A 4 -38.40 -53.35 -43.04
CA LEU A 4 -38.25 -51.98 -43.55
C LEU A 4 -39.00 -50.94 -42.70
N CYS A 5 -40.03 -51.34 -41.95
CA CYS A 5 -40.76 -50.42 -41.06
C CYS A 5 -39.97 -50.07 -39.79
N VAL A 6 -39.09 -50.95 -39.32
CA VAL A 6 -38.30 -50.73 -38.10
C VAL A 6 -37.21 -49.67 -38.32
N TRP A 7 -36.67 -49.58 -39.54
CA TRP A 7 -35.60 -48.62 -39.84
C TRP A 7 -36.09 -47.17 -39.96
N TRP A 8 -37.34 -46.95 -40.38
CA TRP A 8 -37.95 -45.62 -40.39
C TRP A 8 -38.34 -45.12 -39.00
N VAL A 9 -38.72 -46.01 -38.08
CA VAL A 9 -38.98 -45.65 -36.67
C VAL A 9 -37.69 -45.26 -35.95
N LEU A 10 -36.55 -45.88 -36.29
CA LEU A 10 -35.24 -45.53 -35.72
C LEU A 10 -34.60 -44.28 -36.34
N LEU A 11 -34.99 -43.87 -37.55
CA LEU A 11 -34.53 -42.62 -38.15
C LEU A 11 -35.34 -41.39 -37.72
N GLY A 12 -36.56 -41.57 -37.20
CA GLY A 12 -37.43 -40.49 -36.72
C GLY A 12 -37.00 -39.87 -35.38
N THR A 13 -36.05 -40.48 -34.66
CA THR A 13 -35.58 -40.00 -33.34
C THR A 13 -34.28 -39.19 -33.39
N LEU A 14 -33.72 -38.93 -34.58
CA LEU A 14 -32.45 -38.20 -34.74
C LEU A 14 -32.62 -36.68 -34.90
N GLY A 15 -33.85 -36.16 -34.81
CA GLY A 15 -34.16 -34.74 -34.86
C GLY A 15 -34.48 -34.10 -33.50
N ALA A 16 -34.02 -34.68 -32.39
CA ALA A 16 -34.14 -34.03 -31.09
C ALA A 16 -33.15 -32.85 -31.04
N GLY A 17 -33.65 -31.65 -31.29
CA GLY A 17 -32.92 -30.41 -31.03
C GLY A 17 -32.37 -30.43 -29.60
N SER A 18 -31.12 -30.00 -29.43
CA SER A 18 -30.46 -29.97 -28.14
C SER A 18 -31.30 -29.16 -27.14
N ALA A 19 -31.87 -29.83 -26.13
CA ALA A 19 -32.62 -29.18 -25.05
C ALA A 19 -31.70 -28.39 -24.08
N GLN A 20 -30.44 -28.15 -24.46
CA GLN A 20 -29.43 -27.56 -23.60
C GLN A 20 -29.14 -26.10 -23.96
N LEU A 21 -29.13 -25.24 -22.96
CA LEU A 21 -28.64 -23.86 -23.08
C LEU A 21 -27.11 -23.84 -22.97
N SER A 22 -26.50 -23.04 -23.84
CA SER A 22 -25.07 -22.78 -23.94
C SER A 22 -24.77 -21.44 -23.31
N PHE A 23 -23.62 -21.35 -22.63
CA PHE A 23 -23.22 -20.15 -21.90
C PHE A 23 -21.86 -19.68 -22.40
N GLN A 24 -21.61 -18.38 -22.25
CA GLN A 24 -20.27 -17.84 -22.35
C GLN A 24 -19.39 -18.49 -21.27
N ASN A 25 -18.29 -19.12 -21.70
CA ASN A 25 -17.38 -19.79 -20.78
C ASN A 25 -16.48 -18.77 -20.07
N VAL A 26 -16.61 -18.69 -18.74
CA VAL A 26 -15.74 -17.89 -17.86
C VAL A 26 -15.29 -18.85 -16.76
N PRO A 27 -14.05 -19.36 -16.76
CA PRO A 27 -13.65 -20.41 -15.82
C PRO A 27 -13.39 -19.89 -14.40
N PHE A 28 -12.91 -18.66 -14.26
CA PHE A 28 -12.64 -18.03 -12.98
C PHE A 28 -12.79 -16.50 -13.07
N LEU A 29 -13.00 -15.88 -11.92
CA LEU A 29 -13.01 -14.44 -11.72
C LEU A 29 -12.08 -14.08 -10.58
N GLU A 30 -11.50 -12.90 -10.67
CA GLU A 30 -10.63 -12.37 -9.65
C GLU A 30 -11.29 -11.21 -8.92
N ILE A 31 -11.27 -11.28 -7.58
CA ILE A 31 -11.68 -10.19 -6.71
C ILE A 31 -10.49 -9.70 -5.90
N ASN A 32 -10.35 -8.39 -5.78
CA ASN A 32 -9.34 -7.75 -4.95
C ASN A 32 -9.96 -6.64 -4.11
N TYR A 33 -9.19 -6.13 -3.14
CA TYR A 33 -9.57 -5.02 -2.28
C TYR A 33 -9.79 -3.68 -3.02
N CYS A 34 -9.49 -3.66 -4.31
CA CYS A 34 -9.59 -2.51 -5.19
C CYS A 34 -10.80 -2.51 -6.10
N ASN A 35 -11.56 -3.60 -6.11
CA ASN A 35 -12.85 -3.62 -6.75
C ASN A 35 -13.75 -2.59 -6.07
N GLY A 36 -14.64 -1.98 -6.87
CA GLY A 36 -15.58 -0.98 -6.39
C GLY A 36 -16.54 -1.52 -5.31
N PRO A 37 -17.51 -0.72 -4.85
CA PRO A 37 -18.49 -1.20 -3.87
C PRO A 37 -19.36 -2.37 -4.37
N GLN A 38 -19.36 -2.60 -5.69
CA GLN A 38 -20.15 -3.58 -6.40
C GLN A 38 -19.25 -4.49 -7.23
N PHE A 39 -19.62 -5.76 -7.31
CA PHE A 39 -18.95 -6.80 -8.09
C PHE A 39 -19.95 -7.48 -9.02
N VAL A 40 -19.53 -7.77 -10.25
CA VAL A 40 -20.40 -8.35 -11.28
C VAL A 40 -20.11 -9.84 -11.44
N LEU A 41 -21.14 -10.65 -11.27
CA LEU A 41 -21.15 -12.08 -11.57
C LEU A 41 -21.70 -12.26 -13.00
N PRO A 42 -20.88 -12.61 -14.00
CA PRO A 42 -21.29 -12.75 -15.38
C PRO A 42 -22.09 -14.04 -15.57
N CYS A 43 -23.21 -13.94 -16.27
CA CYS A 43 -23.95 -15.08 -16.80
C CYS A 43 -24.63 -14.67 -18.09
N VAL A 44 -24.12 -15.20 -19.20
CA VAL A 44 -24.58 -14.87 -20.55
C VAL A 44 -24.88 -16.17 -21.29
N VAL A 45 -26.14 -16.34 -21.68
CA VAL A 45 -26.64 -17.45 -22.48
C VAL A 45 -26.51 -17.08 -23.96
N THR A 46 -25.97 -17.98 -24.79
CA THR A 46 -25.62 -17.68 -26.18
C THR A 46 -26.59 -18.22 -27.22
N ASN A 47 -27.51 -19.11 -26.84
CA ASN A 47 -28.43 -19.81 -27.74
C ASN A 47 -29.89 -19.82 -27.23
N LEU A 48 -30.38 -18.67 -26.76
CA LEU A 48 -31.82 -18.48 -26.50
C LEU A 48 -32.63 -18.54 -27.79
N GLU A 49 -33.87 -19.04 -27.67
CA GLU A 49 -34.81 -19.13 -28.79
C GLU A 49 -36.10 -18.32 -28.56
N GLU A 50 -36.64 -18.31 -27.34
CA GLU A 50 -37.91 -17.64 -27.05
C GLU A 50 -37.74 -16.13 -26.81
N ASN A 51 -36.57 -15.73 -26.30
CA ASN A 51 -36.22 -14.33 -26.02
C ASN A 51 -37.30 -13.61 -25.16
N ASN A 52 -37.85 -14.32 -24.19
CA ASN A 52 -38.96 -13.85 -23.35
C ASN A 52 -38.66 -14.09 -21.87
N SER A 53 -38.56 -13.02 -21.07
CA SER A 53 -38.24 -13.15 -19.64
C SER A 53 -39.33 -13.82 -18.80
N VAL A 54 -40.56 -13.97 -19.32
CA VAL A 54 -41.67 -14.63 -18.60
C VAL A 54 -41.51 -16.15 -18.58
N THR A 55 -40.90 -16.72 -19.61
CA THR A 55 -40.66 -18.16 -19.72
C THR A 55 -39.29 -18.58 -19.16
N MET A 56 -38.60 -17.64 -18.50
CA MET A 56 -37.29 -17.84 -17.93
C MET A 56 -37.33 -18.04 -16.42
N PHE A 57 -36.52 -18.98 -15.96
CA PHE A 57 -36.19 -19.18 -14.56
C PHE A 57 -34.68 -19.06 -14.38
N VAL A 58 -34.24 -18.28 -13.40
CA VAL A 58 -32.81 -18.06 -13.12
C VAL A 58 -32.53 -18.43 -11.68
N SER A 59 -31.55 -19.30 -11.47
CA SER A 59 -31.07 -19.72 -10.16
C SER A 59 -29.56 -19.51 -10.06
N TRP A 60 -29.16 -18.67 -9.11
CA TRP A 60 -27.78 -18.44 -8.76
C TRP A 60 -27.45 -19.14 -7.46
N GLN A 61 -26.37 -19.92 -7.49
CA GLN A 61 -25.96 -20.77 -6.38
C GLN A 61 -24.52 -20.48 -5.98
N PHE A 62 -24.26 -20.52 -4.68
CA PHE A 62 -22.93 -20.41 -4.08
C PHE A 62 -22.64 -21.72 -3.36
N GLN A 63 -21.55 -22.40 -3.73
CA GLN A 63 -21.20 -23.72 -3.20
C GLN A 63 -22.35 -24.74 -3.30
N GLY A 64 -23.18 -24.63 -4.34
CA GLY A 64 -24.35 -25.50 -4.58
C GLY A 64 -25.63 -25.12 -3.84
N ASN A 65 -25.61 -24.06 -3.02
CA ASN A 65 -26.81 -23.56 -2.35
C ASN A 65 -27.38 -22.34 -3.09
N PRO A 66 -28.67 -22.32 -3.47
CA PRO A 66 -29.26 -21.17 -4.14
C PRO A 66 -29.32 -19.97 -3.21
N PHE A 67 -28.85 -18.81 -3.69
CA PHE A 67 -28.88 -17.54 -2.96
C PHE A 67 -29.69 -16.46 -3.66
N PHE A 68 -29.94 -16.60 -4.95
CA PHE A 68 -30.77 -15.69 -5.73
C PHE A 68 -31.58 -16.50 -6.75
N ILE A 69 -32.90 -16.34 -6.73
CA ILE A 69 -33.83 -17.04 -7.62
C ILE A 69 -34.77 -16.01 -8.23
N TYR A 70 -34.95 -16.09 -9.54
CA TYR A 70 -35.95 -15.32 -10.27
C TYR A 70 -36.88 -16.27 -11.02
N ASP A 71 -38.17 -16.08 -10.82
CA ASP A 71 -39.23 -16.79 -11.54
C ASP A 71 -39.94 -15.81 -12.47
N GLY A 72 -39.78 -16.00 -13.78
CA GLY A 72 -40.37 -15.15 -14.81
C GLY A 72 -41.90 -15.18 -14.86
N VAL A 73 -42.53 -16.27 -14.41
CA VAL A 73 -43.99 -16.42 -14.44
C VAL A 73 -44.62 -15.54 -13.35
N SER A 74 -44.06 -15.59 -12.15
CA SER A 74 -44.53 -14.77 -11.03
C SER A 74 -43.90 -13.39 -10.98
N GLY A 75 -42.81 -13.15 -11.72
CA GLY A 75 -42.01 -11.93 -11.67
C GLY A 75 -41.31 -11.72 -10.31
N ASN A 76 -41.24 -12.75 -9.48
CA ASN A 76 -40.73 -12.64 -8.11
C ASN A 76 -39.24 -12.97 -8.04
N ILE A 77 -38.53 -12.20 -7.21
CA ILE A 77 -37.12 -12.42 -6.89
C ILE A 77 -37.02 -12.85 -5.43
N THR A 78 -36.47 -14.04 -5.20
CA THR A 78 -36.17 -14.56 -3.87
C THR A 78 -34.67 -14.48 -3.62
N LYS A 79 -34.26 -14.00 -2.45
CA LYS A 79 -32.86 -13.83 -2.08
C LYS A 79 -32.58 -14.38 -0.69
N ASN A 80 -31.36 -14.87 -0.51
CA ASN A 80 -30.85 -15.22 0.81
C ASN A 80 -30.33 -13.96 1.54
N ASN A 81 -30.48 -13.91 2.87
CA ASN A 81 -29.99 -12.83 3.72
C ASN A 81 -28.48 -12.57 3.54
N SER A 82 -27.68 -13.61 3.29
CA SER A 82 -26.23 -13.45 3.04
C SER A 82 -25.91 -12.69 1.75
N PHE A 83 -26.85 -12.63 0.80
CA PHE A 83 -26.70 -12.00 -0.52
C PHE A 83 -27.81 -10.98 -0.81
N GLU A 84 -28.29 -10.27 0.21
CA GLU A 84 -29.42 -9.34 0.10
C GLU A 84 -29.22 -8.25 -0.98
N THR A 85 -27.96 -7.82 -1.18
CA THR A 85 -27.64 -6.78 -2.17
C THR A 85 -27.69 -7.26 -3.61
N ALA A 86 -27.80 -8.57 -3.84
CA ALA A 86 -27.82 -9.16 -5.17
C ALA A 86 -28.98 -8.64 -6.01
N LYS A 87 -28.68 -8.10 -7.19
CA LYS A 87 -29.67 -7.63 -8.17
C LYS A 87 -29.16 -7.97 -9.57
N PHE A 88 -30.08 -8.07 -10.53
CA PHE A 88 -29.66 -8.15 -11.93
C PHE A 88 -28.85 -6.91 -12.32
N LEU A 89 -27.78 -7.13 -13.10
CA LEU A 89 -27.01 -6.05 -13.71
C LEU A 89 -27.91 -5.16 -14.55
N ASN A 90 -28.76 -5.80 -15.38
CA ASN A 90 -29.83 -5.13 -16.08
C ASN A 90 -31.00 -6.10 -16.32
N HIS A 91 -32.12 -5.87 -15.66
CA HIS A 91 -33.30 -6.73 -15.78
C HIS A 91 -33.87 -6.76 -17.20
N SER A 92 -33.79 -5.65 -17.94
CA SER A 92 -34.30 -5.59 -19.33
C SER A 92 -33.45 -6.37 -20.33
N MET A 93 -32.25 -6.81 -19.93
CA MET A 93 -31.38 -7.62 -20.78
C MET A 93 -31.59 -9.14 -20.60
N LEU A 94 -32.46 -9.54 -19.67
CA LEU A 94 -32.77 -10.95 -19.44
C LEU A 94 -33.37 -11.65 -20.69
N PRO A 95 -34.31 -11.05 -21.45
CA PRO A 95 -34.80 -11.62 -22.71
C PRO A 95 -33.72 -11.75 -23.80
N TYR A 96 -32.55 -11.12 -23.63
CA TYR A 96 -31.40 -11.23 -24.52
C TYR A 96 -30.33 -12.18 -23.97
N GLY A 97 -30.64 -12.94 -22.91
CA GLY A 97 -29.76 -13.94 -22.31
C GLY A 97 -28.75 -13.43 -21.31
N ILE A 98 -28.85 -12.18 -20.87
CA ILE A 98 -27.95 -11.62 -19.87
C ILE A 98 -28.58 -11.75 -18.48
N ALA A 99 -28.20 -12.81 -17.77
CA ALA A 99 -28.63 -13.12 -16.41
C ALA A 99 -27.58 -12.74 -15.34
N SER A 100 -26.64 -11.86 -15.71
CA SER A 100 -25.56 -11.39 -14.84
C SER A 100 -26.09 -10.66 -13.59
N LEU A 101 -25.46 -10.90 -12.43
CA LEU A 101 -25.79 -10.25 -11.17
C LEU A 101 -24.75 -9.20 -10.76
N VAL A 102 -25.22 -8.22 -10.01
CA VAL A 102 -24.41 -7.28 -9.25
C VAL A 102 -24.62 -7.58 -7.76
N ILE A 103 -23.54 -7.82 -7.05
CA ILE A 103 -23.51 -8.04 -5.59
C ILE A 103 -22.57 -7.02 -4.94
N SER A 104 -22.74 -6.74 -3.65
CA SER A 104 -21.74 -5.96 -2.91
C SER A 104 -20.44 -6.75 -2.80
N THR A 105 -19.29 -6.07 -2.95
CA THR A 105 -17.98 -6.70 -2.71
C THR A 105 -17.82 -7.27 -1.30
N LYS A 106 -18.59 -6.77 -0.32
CA LYS A 106 -18.59 -7.32 1.05
C LYS A 106 -19.33 -8.66 1.19
N GLN A 107 -20.23 -8.97 0.25
CA GLN A 107 -20.99 -10.22 0.19
C GLN A 107 -20.39 -11.20 -0.83
N ALA A 108 -19.35 -10.79 -1.56
CA ALA A 108 -18.70 -11.61 -2.58
C ALA A 108 -17.68 -12.56 -1.93
N ASP A 109 -18.18 -13.69 -1.43
CA ASP A 109 -17.36 -14.72 -0.80
C ASP A 109 -16.56 -15.53 -1.83
N LEU A 110 -15.33 -15.91 -1.48
CA LEU A 110 -14.47 -16.72 -2.34
C LEU A 110 -15.03 -18.14 -2.48
N GLY A 111 -15.01 -18.68 -3.70
CA GLY A 111 -15.50 -20.04 -3.96
C GLY A 111 -16.25 -20.18 -5.28
N ASN A 112 -17.03 -21.27 -5.37
CA ASN A 112 -17.68 -21.66 -6.61
C ASN A 112 -19.07 -21.02 -6.72
N TYR A 113 -19.27 -20.26 -7.78
CA TYR A 113 -20.57 -19.73 -8.19
C TYR A 113 -21.10 -20.51 -9.37
N THR A 114 -22.39 -20.82 -9.34
CA THR A 114 -23.10 -21.47 -10.44
C THR A 114 -24.27 -20.60 -10.85
N CYS A 115 -24.37 -20.30 -12.14
CA CYS A 115 -25.56 -19.73 -12.74
C CYS A 115 -26.29 -20.82 -13.50
N GLU A 116 -27.57 -21.01 -13.20
CA GLU A 116 -28.47 -21.94 -13.87
C GLU A 116 -29.63 -21.14 -14.46
N VAL A 117 -29.90 -21.36 -15.74
CA VAL A 117 -30.98 -20.71 -16.48
C VAL A 117 -31.81 -21.77 -17.17
N THR A 118 -33.11 -21.60 -17.10
CA THR A 118 -34.11 -22.39 -17.81
C THR A 118 -34.93 -21.47 -18.69
N GLU A 119 -35.14 -21.82 -19.96
CA GLU A 119 -36.04 -21.16 -20.91
C GLU A 119 -37.03 -22.23 -21.41
N GLY A 120 -38.29 -22.16 -20.96
CA GLY A 120 -39.29 -23.18 -21.26
C GLY A 120 -38.85 -24.58 -20.81
N ASN A 121 -38.55 -25.47 -21.76
CA ASN A 121 -38.07 -26.83 -21.51
C ASN A 121 -36.55 -26.99 -21.65
N ARG A 122 -35.82 -25.90 -21.92
CA ARG A 122 -34.37 -25.92 -22.17
C ARG A 122 -33.64 -25.43 -20.93
N GLU A 123 -32.62 -26.16 -20.51
CA GLU A 123 -31.87 -25.86 -19.28
C GLU A 123 -30.38 -25.81 -19.56
N GLY A 124 -29.68 -25.01 -18.78
CA GLY A 124 -28.24 -25.14 -18.70
C GLY A 124 -27.66 -24.37 -17.53
N LYS A 125 -26.40 -24.68 -17.24
CA LYS A 125 -25.68 -24.06 -16.14
C LYS A 125 -24.23 -23.80 -16.52
N THR A 126 -23.69 -22.71 -15.98
CA THR A 126 -22.27 -22.38 -16.03
C THR A 126 -21.71 -22.23 -14.62
N ARG A 127 -20.43 -22.54 -14.45
CA ARG A 127 -19.74 -22.51 -13.17
C ARG A 127 -18.45 -21.74 -13.32
N PHE A 128 -18.16 -20.92 -12.32
CA PHE A 128 -16.88 -20.23 -12.22
C PHE A 128 -16.43 -20.11 -10.78
N GLU A 129 -15.12 -20.03 -10.60
CA GLU A 129 -14.50 -19.88 -9.29
C GLU A 129 -14.12 -18.42 -9.06
N LEU A 130 -14.59 -17.83 -7.97
CA LEU A 130 -14.16 -16.52 -7.50
C LEU A 130 -12.90 -16.67 -6.64
N ARG A 131 -11.78 -16.15 -7.11
CA ARG A 131 -10.47 -16.20 -6.46
C ARG A 131 -10.03 -14.82 -6.01
N ALA A 132 -9.24 -14.76 -4.95
CA ALA A 132 -8.57 -13.54 -4.56
C ALA A 132 -7.41 -13.25 -5.51
N SER A 133 -7.30 -12.03 -6.04
CA SER A 133 -6.08 -11.56 -6.70
C SER A 133 -5.31 -10.59 -5.83
N SER A 134 -3.99 -10.81 -5.74
CA SER A 134 -3.07 -9.91 -5.10
C SER A 134 -2.57 -8.88 -6.12
N VAL A 135 -3.15 -7.68 -6.08
CA VAL A 135 -2.64 -6.56 -6.87
C VAL A 135 -1.55 -5.85 -6.05
N PRO A 136 -0.32 -5.71 -6.59
CA PRO A 136 0.72 -4.96 -5.91
C PRO A 136 0.31 -3.48 -5.82
N TRP A 137 0.39 -2.90 -4.62
CA TRP A 137 -0.03 -1.51 -4.41
C TRP A 137 0.96 -0.51 -5.02
N PHE A 138 2.26 -0.79 -4.93
CA PHE A 138 3.33 -0.01 -5.55
C PHE A 138 4.11 -0.90 -6.51
N GLN A 139 4.73 -0.28 -7.52
CA GLN A 139 5.67 -1.01 -8.35
C GLN A 139 6.83 -1.55 -7.49
N PRO A 140 7.41 -2.71 -7.83
CA PRO A 140 8.51 -3.29 -7.04
C PRO A 140 9.66 -2.30 -6.82
N VAL A 141 10.03 -1.52 -7.85
CA VAL A 141 11.09 -0.52 -7.78
C VAL A 141 10.78 0.56 -6.75
N GLU A 142 9.59 1.17 -6.82
CA GLU A 142 9.13 2.18 -5.87
C GLU A 142 9.11 1.65 -4.42
N ARG A 143 8.67 0.41 -4.26
CA ARG A 143 8.64 -0.27 -2.97
C ARG A 143 10.03 -0.43 -2.37
N PHE A 144 11.01 -0.90 -3.15
CA PHE A 144 12.40 -0.99 -2.70
C PHE A 144 13.00 0.39 -2.40
N SER A 145 12.68 1.41 -3.19
CA SER A 145 13.11 2.79 -2.94
C SER A 145 12.60 3.31 -1.60
N ILE A 146 11.31 3.15 -1.28
CA ILE A 146 10.74 3.59 -0.01
C ILE A 146 11.44 2.89 1.17
N ILE A 147 11.55 1.56 1.13
CA ILE A 147 12.18 0.79 2.22
C ILE A 147 13.64 1.25 2.42
N SER A 148 14.39 1.37 1.33
CA SER A 148 15.79 1.81 1.36
C SER A 148 15.96 3.21 1.97
N ILE A 149 15.13 4.18 1.54
CA ILE A 149 15.18 5.56 2.04
C ILE A 149 14.88 5.62 3.54
N ILE A 150 13.91 4.84 4.03
CA ILE A 150 13.55 4.82 5.46
C ILE A 150 14.69 4.24 6.31
N VAL A 151 15.27 3.12 5.88
CA VAL A 151 16.44 2.54 6.56
C VAL A 151 17.58 3.56 6.59
N LEU A 152 17.83 4.25 5.47
CA LEU A 152 18.85 5.28 5.38
C LEU A 152 18.59 6.43 6.36
N ILE A 153 17.36 6.93 6.47
CA ILE A 153 17.00 8.01 7.42
C ILE A 153 17.28 7.59 8.87
N VAL A 154 16.90 6.37 9.24
CA VAL A 154 17.13 5.83 10.61
C VAL A 154 18.62 5.72 10.89
N VAL A 155 19.41 5.17 9.96
CA VAL A 155 20.86 5.06 10.10
C VAL A 155 21.52 6.45 10.22
N LEU A 156 21.15 7.39 9.35
CA LEU A 156 21.68 8.76 9.39
C LEU A 156 21.38 9.45 10.72
N TYR A 157 20.18 9.24 11.28
CA TYR A 157 19.84 9.76 12.60
C TYR A 157 20.78 9.24 13.69
N TRP A 158 21.01 7.92 13.75
CA TRP A 158 21.92 7.33 14.74
C TRP A 158 23.36 7.82 14.55
N CYS A 159 23.84 7.93 13.30
CA CYS A 159 25.16 8.48 13.01
C CYS A 159 25.29 9.94 13.49
N GLN A 160 24.29 10.79 13.24
CA GLN A 160 24.28 12.17 13.74
C GLN A 160 24.30 12.20 15.27
N PHE A 161 23.48 11.38 15.92
CA PHE A 161 23.43 11.35 17.38
C PHE A 161 24.76 10.92 17.99
N ILE A 162 25.37 9.84 17.49
CA ILE A 162 26.65 9.32 18.00
C ILE A 162 27.76 10.35 17.81
N THR A 163 27.86 10.98 16.64
CA THR A 163 28.90 11.99 16.36
C THR A 163 28.80 13.20 17.28
N VAL A 164 27.59 13.66 17.57
CA VAL A 164 27.41 14.81 18.49
C VAL A 164 27.71 14.39 19.93
N VAL A 165 27.27 13.22 20.40
CA VAL A 165 27.53 12.73 21.77
C VAL A 165 29.03 12.51 22.04
N GLN A 166 29.79 12.06 21.05
CA GLN A 166 31.22 11.80 21.19
C GLN A 166 32.05 13.09 21.34
N LYS A 167 31.62 14.19 20.71
CA LYS A 167 32.44 15.41 20.62
C LYS A 167 31.91 16.56 21.46
N PHE A 168 30.61 16.65 21.67
CA PHE A 168 29.98 17.74 22.39
C PHE A 168 29.47 17.26 23.74
N ASP A 169 29.73 18.05 24.78
CA ASP A 169 29.25 17.72 26.11
C ASP A 169 27.74 17.99 26.22
N MET A 170 26.94 16.94 26.08
CA MET A 170 25.50 17.00 26.32
C MET A 170 25.18 16.59 27.75
N THR A 171 24.24 17.32 28.36
CA THR A 171 23.57 16.93 29.60
C THR A 171 22.96 15.54 29.50
N PHE A 172 23.05 14.75 30.57
CA PHE A 172 22.57 13.36 30.64
C PHE A 172 21.08 13.22 30.27
N GLU A 173 20.23 14.17 30.71
CA GLU A 173 18.80 14.17 30.38
C GLU A 173 18.53 14.27 28.87
N LYS A 174 19.26 15.15 28.16
CA LYS A 174 19.17 15.27 26.70
C LYS A 174 19.65 13.99 26.01
N LYS A 175 20.76 13.40 26.47
CA LYS A 175 21.28 12.13 25.94
C LYS A 175 20.23 11.00 26.03
N ILE A 176 19.57 10.87 27.18
CA ILE A 176 18.49 9.89 27.37
C ILE A 176 17.32 10.19 26.43
N GLY A 177 16.84 11.45 26.41
CA GLY A 177 15.70 11.85 25.59
C GLY A 177 15.88 11.54 24.10
N PHE A 178 17.04 11.88 23.53
CA PHE A 178 17.37 11.58 22.14
C PHE A 178 17.49 10.06 21.88
N THR A 179 18.06 9.32 22.83
CA THR A 179 18.20 7.85 22.70
C THR A 179 16.83 7.18 22.69
N VAL A 180 15.96 7.52 23.64
CA VAL A 180 14.59 6.98 23.73
C VAL A 180 13.78 7.32 22.49
N THR A 181 13.84 8.57 22.03
CA THR A 181 13.14 9.01 20.82
C THR A 181 13.66 8.29 19.58
N GLY A 182 14.98 8.11 19.48
CA GLY A 182 15.62 7.35 18.40
C GLY A 182 15.20 5.88 18.34
N LEU A 183 15.14 5.22 19.50
CA LEU A 183 14.65 3.86 19.61
C LEU A 183 13.19 3.74 19.18
N LEU A 184 12.33 4.67 19.63
CA LEU A 184 10.92 4.70 19.25
C LEU A 184 10.74 4.80 17.73
N ILE A 185 11.47 5.72 17.09
CA ILE A 185 11.45 5.89 15.62
C ILE A 185 11.93 4.61 14.92
N SER A 186 12.98 3.98 15.44
CA SER A 186 13.54 2.75 14.88
C SER A 186 12.53 1.59 14.98
N ILE A 187 11.83 1.45 16.10
CA ILE A 187 10.78 0.43 16.29
C ILE A 187 9.64 0.65 15.29
N PHE A 188 9.16 1.89 15.15
CA PHE A 188 8.12 2.20 14.16
C PHE A 188 8.57 1.92 12.73
N ALA A 189 9.82 2.26 12.38
CA ALA A 189 10.37 1.96 11.07
C ALA A 189 10.46 0.44 10.80
N VAL A 190 10.88 -0.37 11.78
CA VAL A 190 10.95 -1.83 11.65
C VAL A 190 9.56 -2.44 11.49
N ILE A 191 8.61 -2.08 12.36
CA ILE A 191 7.23 -2.60 12.27
C ILE A 191 6.59 -2.16 10.94
N GLY A 192 6.75 -0.88 10.58
CA GLY A 192 6.23 -0.31 9.35
C GLY A 192 6.78 -0.98 8.10
N THR A 193 8.09 -1.26 8.05
CA THR A 193 8.73 -1.96 6.93
C THR A 193 8.29 -3.43 6.84
N ILE A 194 8.13 -4.15 7.96
CA ILE A 194 7.60 -5.52 7.97
C ILE A 194 6.16 -5.56 7.44
N LEU A 195 5.30 -4.64 7.90
CA LEU A 195 3.92 -4.54 7.43
C LEU A 195 3.87 -4.18 5.95
N TYR A 196 4.69 -3.22 5.52
CA TYR A 196 4.80 -2.80 4.13
C TYR A 196 5.39 -3.89 3.21
N ALA A 197 6.21 -4.79 3.76
CA ALA A 197 6.84 -5.87 3.01
C ALA A 197 5.86 -6.94 2.47
N LYS A 198 4.59 -6.90 2.87
CA LYS A 198 3.58 -7.79 2.28
C LYS A 198 3.22 -7.40 0.84
N GLY A 199 3.41 -6.13 0.43
CA GLY A 199 3.27 -5.68 -0.95
C GLY A 199 1.83 -5.61 -1.51
N GLU A 200 0.89 -6.29 -0.90
CA GLU A 200 -0.53 -6.31 -1.28
C GLU A 200 -1.28 -5.09 -0.74
N TYR A 201 -2.22 -4.55 -1.51
CA TYR A 201 -3.11 -3.49 -1.03
C TYR A 201 -4.08 -4.02 0.05
N THR A 202 -3.64 -3.97 1.30
CA THR A 202 -4.41 -4.40 2.47
C THR A 202 -4.37 -3.31 3.55
N THR A 203 -5.31 -3.37 4.49
CA THR A 203 -5.31 -2.48 5.66
C THR A 203 -3.98 -2.52 6.42
N SER A 204 -3.31 -3.68 6.45
CA SER A 204 -1.99 -3.83 7.10
C SER A 204 -0.90 -3.00 6.41
N VAL A 205 -0.83 -3.04 5.08
CA VAL A 205 0.19 -2.32 4.30
C VAL A 205 -0.03 -0.80 4.38
N ARG A 206 -1.29 -0.36 4.33
CA ARG A 206 -1.67 1.05 4.54
C ARG A 206 -1.22 1.57 5.90
N THR A 207 -1.47 0.79 6.96
CA THR A 207 -1.00 1.11 8.31
C THR A 207 0.53 1.12 8.38
N GLY A 208 1.21 0.22 7.66
CA GLY A 208 2.67 0.18 7.59
C GLY A 208 3.29 1.48 7.07
N ILE A 209 2.79 2.03 5.95
CA ILE A 209 3.26 3.32 5.44
C ILE A 209 2.90 4.46 6.39
N GLY A 210 1.71 4.43 7.01
CA GLY A 210 1.32 5.43 8.01
C GLY A 210 2.26 5.45 9.22
N LEU A 211 2.65 4.27 9.72
CA LEU A 211 3.63 4.11 10.80
C LEU A 211 5.04 4.57 10.42
N ILE A 212 5.34 4.69 9.14
CA ILE A 212 6.61 5.22 8.64
C ILE A 212 6.55 6.75 8.54
N VAL A 213 5.50 7.29 7.90
CA VAL A 213 5.43 8.71 7.54
C VAL A 213 5.04 9.58 8.73
N ILE A 214 4.13 9.13 9.60
CA ILE A 214 3.64 9.93 10.72
C ILE A 214 4.75 10.22 11.74
N PRO A 215 5.55 9.24 12.20
CA PRO A 215 6.64 9.50 13.13
C PRO A 215 7.78 10.34 12.54
N ALA A 216 7.85 10.49 11.20
CA ALA A 216 8.84 11.34 10.55
C ALA A 216 8.73 12.82 10.99
N VAL A 217 7.56 13.26 11.48
CA VAL A 217 7.37 14.60 12.06
C VAL A 217 8.31 14.87 13.22
N ILE A 218 8.61 13.83 14.02
CA ILE A 218 9.46 13.91 15.22
C ILE A 218 10.92 14.16 14.80
N VAL A 219 11.32 13.73 13.60
CA VAL A 219 12.69 13.86 13.08
C VAL A 219 13.03 15.32 12.69
N VAL A 220 12.02 16.17 12.48
CA VAL A 220 12.20 17.60 12.19
C VAL A 220 12.72 18.38 13.41
N PRO A 221 12.02 18.42 14.57
CA PRO A 221 12.52 19.12 15.76
C PRO A 221 13.79 18.47 16.31
N LEU A 222 13.99 17.16 16.13
CA LEU A 222 15.24 16.50 16.53
C LEU A 222 16.48 17.11 15.86
N LEU A 223 16.40 17.45 14.58
CA LEU A 223 17.51 18.11 13.88
C LEU A 223 17.77 19.53 14.42
N TYR A 224 16.70 20.26 14.75
CA TYR A 224 16.81 21.58 15.39
C TYR A 224 17.54 21.48 16.73
N PHE A 225 17.14 20.55 17.61
CA PHE A 225 17.78 20.41 18.91
C PHE A 225 19.25 19.98 18.79
N LEU A 226 19.58 19.08 17.86
CA LEU A 226 20.98 18.72 17.58
C LEU A 226 21.81 19.94 17.18
N PHE A 227 21.31 20.82 16.30
CA PHE A 227 22.04 22.04 15.96
C PHE A 227 22.18 23.02 17.12
N THR A 228 21.19 23.14 18.00
CA THR A 228 21.32 23.99 19.21
C THR A 228 22.36 23.46 20.20
N THR A 229 22.68 22.16 20.20
CA THR A 229 23.78 21.63 21.02
C THR A 229 25.16 21.91 20.44
N VAL A 230 25.24 22.14 19.12
CA VAL A 230 26.51 22.37 18.42
C VAL A 230 26.83 23.87 18.29
N PHE A 231 25.82 24.74 18.17
CA PHE A 231 25.99 26.17 17.92
C PHE A 231 25.31 27.04 18.99
N GLU A 232 26.05 28.00 19.54
CA GLU A 232 25.51 29.07 20.41
C GLU A 232 24.56 30.02 19.65
N LYS A 233 24.84 30.29 18.36
CA LYS A 233 23.95 31.03 17.45
C LYS A 233 23.74 30.21 16.19
N GLN A 234 22.48 29.97 15.83
CA GLN A 234 22.17 29.16 14.66
C GLN A 234 22.69 29.82 13.38
N PRO A 235 23.57 29.15 12.60
CA PRO A 235 23.97 29.66 11.31
C PRO A 235 22.76 29.65 10.37
N LEU A 236 22.68 30.64 9.47
CA LEU A 236 21.62 30.75 8.46
C LEU A 236 21.41 29.41 7.72
N PHE A 237 22.51 28.71 7.45
CA PHE A 237 22.51 27.39 6.82
C PHE A 237 21.69 26.34 7.60
N ALA A 238 21.78 26.29 8.94
CA ALA A 238 21.01 25.34 9.74
C ALA A 238 19.50 25.64 9.69
N VAL A 239 19.13 26.92 9.64
CA VAL A 239 17.73 27.34 9.47
C VAL A 239 17.19 26.91 8.11
N ILE A 240 17.98 27.08 7.04
CA ILE A 240 17.63 26.63 5.69
C ILE A 240 17.43 25.11 5.66
N LEU A 241 18.33 24.33 6.27
CA LEU A 241 18.18 22.87 6.34
C LEU A 241 16.92 22.46 7.10
N LEU A 242 16.60 23.14 8.20
CA LEU A 242 15.37 22.86 8.95
C LEU A 242 14.11 23.14 8.12
N ALA A 243 14.07 24.27 7.42
CA ALA A 243 12.97 24.63 6.54
C ALA A 243 12.80 23.61 5.40
N LEU A 244 13.91 23.18 4.79
CA LEU A 244 13.89 22.16 3.73
C LEU A 244 13.42 20.80 4.24
N LYS A 245 13.80 20.43 5.47
CA LYS A 245 13.34 19.18 6.11
C LYS A 245 11.84 19.22 6.41
N ALA A 246 11.34 20.35 6.91
CA ALA A 246 9.91 20.55 7.15
C ALA A 246 9.12 20.50 5.84
N LEU A 247 9.64 21.12 4.77
CA LEU A 247 9.04 21.03 3.43
C LEU A 247 9.00 19.59 2.92
N GLY A 248 10.10 18.84 3.04
CA GLY A 248 10.15 17.42 2.68
C GLY A 248 9.12 16.58 3.44
N TYR A 249 8.90 16.86 4.73
CA TYR A 249 7.85 16.24 5.53
C TYR A 249 6.45 16.55 5.02
N VAL A 250 6.13 17.82 4.74
CA VAL A 250 4.81 18.20 4.19
C VAL A 250 4.55 17.49 2.86
N ILE A 251 5.55 17.43 1.99
CA ILE A 251 5.46 16.70 0.70
C ILE A 251 5.23 15.21 0.93
N ALA A 252 5.94 14.57 1.87
CA ALA A 252 5.77 13.15 2.18
C ALA A 252 4.37 12.85 2.73
N VAL A 253 3.84 13.68 3.62
CA VAL A 253 2.49 13.54 4.17
C VAL A 253 1.42 13.74 3.11
N ALA A 254 1.57 14.76 2.25
CA ALA A 254 0.67 15.00 1.13
C ALA A 254 0.68 13.80 0.15
N GLY A 255 1.87 13.31 -0.19
CA GLY A 255 2.04 12.11 -1.01
C GLY A 255 1.38 10.88 -0.39
N PHE A 256 1.55 10.67 0.91
CA PHE A 256 0.89 9.59 1.65
C PHE A 256 -0.64 9.72 1.59
N ALA A 257 -1.20 10.91 1.86
CA ALA A 257 -2.63 11.14 1.84
C ALA A 257 -3.25 10.86 0.46
N LEU A 258 -2.53 11.21 -0.62
CA LEU A 258 -2.93 10.91 -1.99
C LEU A 258 -2.82 9.41 -2.32
N CYS A 259 -1.88 8.68 -1.72
CA CYS A 259 -1.73 7.24 -1.96
C CYS A 259 -2.77 6.41 -1.19
N VAL A 260 -3.14 6.80 0.03
CA VAL A 260 -4.03 6.03 0.92
C VAL A 260 -5.46 5.91 0.39
N THR A 261 -5.91 6.89 -0.39
CA THR A 261 -7.27 6.99 -0.90
C THR A 261 -7.49 6.20 -2.18
N VAL A 262 -6.41 5.80 -2.88
CA VAL A 262 -6.48 5.13 -4.18
C VAL A 262 -5.78 3.78 -4.16
N CYS A 263 -6.33 2.88 -4.95
CA CYS A 263 -5.85 1.51 -5.07
C CYS A 263 -4.58 1.36 -5.91
N GLU A 264 -4.40 2.24 -6.88
CA GLU A 264 -3.19 2.33 -7.68
C GLU A 264 -2.67 3.76 -7.58
N PRO A 265 -1.61 4.00 -6.78
CA PRO A 265 -1.12 5.32 -6.46
C PRO A 265 -0.33 5.88 -7.64
N LYS A 266 -1.01 6.65 -8.50
CA LYS A 266 -0.34 7.42 -9.58
C LYS A 266 0.65 8.46 -9.06
N HIS A 267 0.51 8.88 -7.81
CA HIS A 267 1.32 9.91 -7.16
C HIS A 267 2.29 9.34 -6.12
N GLY A 268 2.64 8.04 -6.20
CA GLY A 268 3.64 7.41 -5.33
C GLY A 268 4.99 8.12 -5.33
N SER A 269 5.37 8.69 -6.48
CA SER A 269 6.57 9.51 -6.65
C SER A 269 6.63 10.73 -5.71
N VAL A 270 5.49 11.32 -5.34
CA VAL A 270 5.44 12.47 -4.43
C VAL A 270 5.86 12.07 -3.02
N LEU A 271 5.39 10.91 -2.54
CA LEU A 271 5.79 10.35 -1.25
C LEU A 271 7.30 10.06 -1.25
N ILE A 272 7.80 9.42 -2.31
CA ILE A 272 9.22 9.08 -2.45
C ILE A 272 10.08 10.35 -2.47
N ALA A 273 9.66 11.38 -3.21
CA ALA A 273 10.38 12.65 -3.28
C ALA A 273 10.45 13.33 -1.90
N GLY A 274 9.34 13.37 -1.15
CA GLY A 274 9.32 13.93 0.20
C GLY A 274 10.28 13.20 1.15
N LEU A 275 10.27 11.86 1.15
CA LEU A 275 11.18 11.05 1.95
C LEU A 275 12.64 11.23 1.52
N ALA A 276 12.92 11.33 0.22
CA ALA A 276 14.26 11.55 -0.31
C ALA A 276 14.82 12.93 0.11
N ILE A 277 13.99 13.98 0.14
CA ILE A 277 14.39 15.30 0.65
C ILE A 277 14.80 15.20 2.12
N ILE A 278 14.00 14.53 2.96
CA ILE A 278 14.30 14.34 4.38
C ILE A 278 15.64 13.61 4.56
N GLY A 279 15.85 12.51 3.82
CA GLY A 279 17.10 11.75 3.85
C GLY A 279 18.30 12.57 3.39
N THR A 280 18.15 13.35 2.31
CA THR A 280 19.21 14.20 1.77
C THR A 280 19.61 15.29 2.76
N VAL A 281 18.64 15.95 3.39
CA VAL A 281 18.90 16.95 4.44
C VAL A 281 19.61 16.33 5.64
N ALA A 282 19.23 15.11 6.05
CA ALA A 282 19.93 14.39 7.11
C ALA A 282 21.38 14.07 6.72
N ALA A 283 21.63 13.63 5.49
CA ALA A 283 22.99 13.37 5.00
C ALA A 283 23.85 14.65 5.00
N ILE A 284 23.32 15.76 4.47
CA ILE A 284 24.02 17.06 4.47
C ILE A 284 24.30 17.52 5.91
N GLY A 285 23.33 17.40 6.82
CA GLY A 285 23.51 17.75 8.23
C GLY A 285 24.62 16.92 8.90
N LEU A 286 24.71 15.62 8.60
CA LEU A 286 25.77 14.76 9.11
C LEU A 286 27.15 15.18 8.58
N ILE A 287 27.27 15.41 7.27
CA ILE A 287 28.51 15.87 6.63
C ILE A 287 28.98 17.18 7.27
N TYR A 288 28.04 18.12 7.47
CA TYR A 288 28.35 19.41 8.08
C TYR A 288 28.87 19.28 9.51
N ILE A 289 28.23 18.45 10.33
CA ILE A 289 28.69 18.14 11.69
C ILE A 289 30.10 17.53 11.64
N ILE A 290 30.35 16.55 10.77
CA ILE A 290 31.67 15.90 10.63
C ILE A 290 32.74 16.91 10.21
N ILE A 291 32.47 17.78 9.23
CA ILE A 291 33.43 18.78 8.76
C ILE A 291 33.83 19.74 9.88
N ILE A 292 32.87 20.20 10.69
CA ILE A 292 33.13 21.10 11.83
C ILE A 292 33.97 20.41 12.92
N ILE A 293 33.70 19.12 13.15
CA ILE A 293 34.49 18.31 14.08
C ILE A 293 35.92 18.15 13.55
N GLY A 294 36.09 17.92 12.24
CA GLY A 294 37.38 17.74 11.57
C GLY A 294 38.20 19.02 11.47
N SER A 295 37.59 20.20 11.33
CA SER A 295 38.30 21.48 11.28
C SER A 295 38.88 21.91 12.63
N ASN A 296 38.33 21.44 13.76
CA ASN A 296 38.87 21.65 15.11
C ASN A 296 40.05 20.72 15.47
N LEU A 297 40.49 19.83 14.58
CA LEU A 297 41.59 18.88 14.83
C LEU A 297 42.98 19.42 14.47
N LYS A 298 43.09 20.72 14.17
CA LYS A 298 44.36 21.33 13.74
C LYS A 298 44.73 22.62 14.48
N ASP A 299 44.48 22.67 15.78
CA ASP A 299 45.17 23.61 16.69
C ASP A 299 45.73 22.84 17.89
N HIS A 300 46.72 21.98 17.65
CA HIS A 300 47.74 21.68 18.66
C HIS A 300 48.90 22.65 18.41
N GLN A 301 48.80 23.82 19.01
CA GLN A 301 49.93 24.73 19.13
C GLN A 301 51.04 24.00 19.93
N PRO A 302 52.27 23.84 19.42
CA PRO A 302 53.35 23.26 20.19
C PRO A 302 53.71 24.22 21.34
N PRO A 303 54.19 23.73 22.50
CA PRO A 303 54.59 24.59 23.59
C PRO A 303 55.72 25.50 23.10
N ARG A 304 55.44 26.80 23.00
CA ARG A 304 56.42 27.82 22.66
C ARG A 304 57.47 27.78 23.77
N LYS A 305 58.68 27.30 23.45
CA LYS A 305 59.89 27.54 24.23
C LYS A 305 59.93 29.02 24.62
N ALA A 306 59.92 29.32 25.91
CA ALA A 306 60.44 30.58 26.41
C ALA A 306 61.96 30.41 26.54
N VAL A 307 62.69 30.73 25.47
CA VAL A 307 64.11 31.06 25.52
C VAL A 307 64.26 32.36 24.75
N GLU A 308 64.51 33.42 25.50
CA GLU A 308 65.21 34.66 25.13
C GLU A 308 65.16 35.52 26.40
N GLU A 309 66.19 36.19 26.90
CA GLU A 309 67.64 36.10 26.81
C GLU A 309 68.12 37.00 27.96
N SER A 310 69.29 36.69 28.51
CA SER A 310 70.04 37.55 29.44
C SER A 310 70.27 38.95 28.88
N LEU A 311 70.41 39.96 29.76
CA LEU A 311 71.63 40.78 29.90
C LEU A 311 71.31 42.23 30.37
N ASN A 312 71.76 42.53 31.59
CA ASN A 312 72.12 43.85 32.14
C ASN A 312 71.02 44.87 32.47
N ASP A 313 70.67 44.93 33.75
CA ASP A 313 70.66 46.20 34.46
C ASP A 313 71.35 46.06 35.83
N ALA A 314 72.38 46.91 36.00
CA ALA A 314 73.04 47.41 37.22
C ALA A 314 73.07 46.53 38.49
N LYS A 315 74.23 45.99 38.93
CA LYS A 315 75.35 46.70 39.59
C LYS A 315 74.93 47.55 40.81
N GLY A 316 75.35 47.07 42.00
CA GLY A 316 75.27 47.77 43.29
C GLY A 316 73.96 47.47 44.00
N VAL A 317 73.94 46.83 45.17
CA VAL A 317 74.44 47.38 46.43
C VAL A 317 74.80 46.21 47.38
N MET A 318 76.04 46.20 47.84
CA MET A 318 76.42 45.64 49.15
C MET A 318 75.79 46.51 50.24
N LEU A 319 75.10 45.92 51.21
CA LEU A 319 74.96 46.40 52.60
C LEU A 319 74.71 45.12 53.42
N GLU A 320 75.76 44.64 54.11
CA GLU A 320 76.01 44.81 55.56
C GLU A 320 75.32 43.72 56.41
#